data_AF-A0AAU3NSK5-F1
#
_entry.id   AF-A0AAU3NSK5-F1
#
_cell.length_a   1.000
_cell.length_b   1.000
_cell.length_c   1.000
_cell.angle_alpha   90.00
_cell.angle_beta   90.00
_cell.angle_gamma   90.00
#
_symmetry.space_group_name_H-M   'P 1'
#
loop_
_entity.id
_entity.type
_entity.pdbx_description
1 polymer ?
#
loop_
_entity_poly.entity_id
_entity_poly.type
_entity_poly.pdbx_seq_one_letter_code
_entity_poly.pdbx_strand_id
1 'polypeptide(L)'
;MSSLIEELHRREAAAREEVAGIRREIGLLNERLAVAEERLSRLEIARETVSEILGGAGTDQSVAGPVADAVVTAGPGPSSAVVAPASPIGVLTVPPWRPGIAVSVLPRAYQDIVEVLVDAGQPLRAAQVAAAAGLSTDKSKVEGLRSKLKRLVERGWLFEDGPGRFTPAGREGGVES
;
A
#
# COMPACT_ATOMS: atom_id res chain seq x y z
N MET A 1 -0.66 -49.51 39.30
CA MET A 1 0.60 -49.45 38.51
C MET A 1 0.27 -49.95 37.10
N SER A 2 -0.01 -49.05 36.15
CA SER A 2 -0.28 -49.46 34.76
C SER A 2 0.98 -50.00 34.11
N SER A 3 0.84 -51.04 33.27
CA SER A 3 1.94 -51.62 32.49
C SER A 3 2.56 -50.59 31.56
N LEU A 4 3.87 -50.68 31.32
CA LEU A 4 4.61 -49.80 30.40
C LEU A 4 4.00 -49.79 28.99
N ILE A 5 3.47 -50.94 28.55
CA ILE A 5 2.82 -51.09 27.24
C ILE A 5 1.53 -50.25 27.16
N GLU A 6 0.72 -50.24 28.22
CA GLU A 6 -0.51 -49.43 28.29
C GLU A 6 -0.22 -47.93 28.30
N GLU A 7 0.84 -47.51 29.00
CA GLU A 7 1.29 -46.12 28.96
C GLU A 7 1.77 -45.71 27.57
N LEU A 8 2.49 -46.60 26.88
CA LEU A 8 2.94 -46.37 25.51
C LEU A 8 1.76 -46.23 24.55
N HIS A 9 0.78 -47.15 24.60
CA HIS A 9 -0.43 -47.06 23.78
C HIS A 9 -1.22 -45.77 24.05
N ARG A 10 -1.31 -45.32 25.31
CA ARG A 10 -1.98 -44.06 25.65
C ARG A 10 -1.27 -42.85 25.02
N ARG A 11 0.07 -42.81 25.11
CA ARG A 11 0.86 -41.73 24.50
C ARG A 11 0.76 -41.74 22.98
N GLU A 12 0.77 -42.93 22.39
CA GLU A 12 0.62 -43.08 20.94
C GLU A 12 -0.77 -42.63 20.47
N ALA A 13 -1.83 -42.94 21.22
CA ALA A 13 -3.18 -42.46 20.96
C ALA A 13 -3.27 -40.94 21.06
N ALA A 14 -2.71 -40.34 22.11
CA ALA A 14 -2.68 -38.89 22.28
C ALA A 14 -1.92 -38.18 21.13
N ALA A 15 -0.77 -38.73 20.73
CA ALA A 15 -0.01 -38.19 19.60
C ALA A 15 -0.79 -38.29 18.27
N ARG A 16 -1.55 -39.37 18.04
CA ARG A 16 -2.41 -39.50 16.86
C ARG A 16 -3.55 -38.48 16.86
N GLU A 17 -4.16 -38.23 18.00
CA GLU A 17 -5.21 -37.22 18.15
C GLU A 17 -4.67 -35.81 17.89
N GLU A 18 -3.49 -35.49 18.42
CA GLU A 18 -2.80 -34.22 18.17
C GLU A 18 -2.52 -34.02 16.67
N VAL A 19 -1.95 -35.03 16.01
CA VAL A 19 -1.70 -35.01 14.56
C VAL A 19 -3.00 -34.85 13.76
N ALA A 20 -4.08 -35.51 14.17
CA ALA A 20 -5.39 -35.34 13.54
C ALA A 20 -5.99 -33.94 13.77
N GLY A 21 -5.73 -33.33 14.92
CA GLY A 21 -6.05 -31.93 15.21
C GLY A 21 -5.32 -30.99 14.25
N ILE A 22 -3.99 -31.10 14.18
CA ILE A 22 -3.14 -30.27 13.31
C ILE A 22 -3.57 -30.39 11.84
N ARG A 23 -3.84 -31.61 11.36
CA ARG A 23 -4.32 -31.81 9.98
C ARG A 23 -5.65 -31.13 9.69
N ARG A 24 -6.58 -31.12 10.65
CA ARG A 24 -7.85 -30.39 10.51
C ARG A 24 -7.61 -28.88 10.46
N GLU A 25 -6.74 -28.36 11.31
CA GLU A 25 -6.38 -26.94 11.30
C GLU A 25 -5.73 -26.52 9.96
N ILE A 26 -4.80 -27.32 9.44
CA ILE A 26 -4.22 -27.12 8.10
C ILE A 26 -5.31 -27.07 7.03
N GLY A 27 -6.30 -27.99 7.09
CA GLY A 27 -7.45 -27.97 6.18
C GLY A 27 -8.21 -26.65 6.22
N LEU A 28 -8.57 -26.18 7.41
CA LEU A 28 -9.28 -24.91 7.60
C LEU A 28 -8.46 -23.71 7.13
N LEU A 29 -7.14 -23.71 7.37
CA LEU A 29 -6.24 -22.66 6.90
C LEU A 29 -6.13 -22.65 5.38
N ASN A 30 -6.06 -23.82 4.74
CA ASN A 30 -6.02 -23.94 3.29
C ASN A 30 -7.32 -23.45 2.64
N GLU A 31 -8.48 -23.76 3.22
CA GLU A 31 -9.76 -23.22 2.74
C GLU A 31 -9.79 -21.69 2.82
N ARG A 32 -9.34 -21.12 3.94
CA ARG A 32 -9.23 -19.67 4.11
C ARG A 32 -8.24 -19.05 3.12
N LEU A 33 -7.12 -19.73 2.86
CA LEU A 33 -6.13 -19.30 1.87
C LEU A 33 -6.74 -19.26 0.47
N ALA A 34 -7.45 -20.33 0.05
CA ALA A 34 -8.09 -20.40 -1.26
C ALA A 34 -9.07 -19.25 -1.49
N VAL A 35 -9.89 -18.89 -0.48
CA VAL A 35 -10.81 -17.75 -0.57
C VAL A 35 -10.05 -16.42 -0.73
N ALA A 36 -8.93 -16.25 -0.03
CA ALA A 36 -8.11 -15.06 -0.13
C ALA A 36 -7.43 -14.95 -1.50
N GLU A 37 -6.91 -16.06 -2.03
CA GLU A 37 -6.31 -16.14 -3.37
C GLU A 37 -7.33 -15.86 -4.48
N GLU A 38 -8.55 -16.38 -4.36
CA GLU A 38 -9.62 -16.07 -5.32
C GLU A 38 -9.99 -14.58 -5.32
N ARG A 39 -10.04 -13.96 -4.13
CA ARG A 39 -10.25 -12.51 -4.01
C ARG A 39 -9.10 -11.73 -4.65
N LEU A 40 -7.86 -12.19 -4.48
CA LEU A 40 -6.68 -11.57 -5.11
C LEU A 40 -6.78 -11.67 -6.64
N SER A 41 -7.04 -12.86 -7.17
CA SER A 41 -7.20 -13.09 -8.62
C SER A 41 -8.27 -12.16 -9.22
N ARG A 42 -9.42 -12.01 -8.55
CA ARG A 42 -10.46 -11.06 -8.99
C ARG A 42 -9.98 -9.61 -9.06
N LEU A 43 -9.16 -9.17 -8.11
CA LEU A 43 -8.61 -7.82 -8.10
C LEU A 43 -7.54 -7.63 -9.19
N GLU A 44 -6.76 -8.66 -9.48
CA GLU A 44 -5.77 -8.65 -10.57
C GLU A 44 -6.46 -8.53 -11.93
N ILE A 45 -7.51 -9.32 -12.17
CA ILE A 45 -8.35 -9.22 -13.37
C ILE A 45 -8.93 -7.81 -13.48
N ALA A 46 -9.52 -7.28 -12.40
CA ALA A 46 -10.09 -5.93 -12.43
C ALA A 46 -9.03 -4.86 -12.73
N ARG A 47 -7.81 -5.01 -12.22
CA ARG A 47 -6.69 -4.12 -12.52
C ARG A 47 -6.26 -4.22 -13.98
N GLU A 48 -6.22 -5.42 -14.54
CA GLU A 48 -5.92 -5.65 -15.96
C GLU A 48 -6.95 -4.94 -16.84
N THR A 49 -8.25 -5.14 -16.59
CA THR A 49 -9.31 -4.45 -17.32
C THR A 49 -9.20 -2.93 -17.23
N VAL A 50 -8.89 -2.38 -16.04
CA VAL A 50 -8.66 -0.93 -15.89
C VAL A 50 -7.43 -0.49 -16.68
N SER A 51 -6.35 -1.29 -16.68
CA SER A 51 -5.15 -1.01 -17.46
C SER A 51 -5.41 -1.03 -18.96
N GLU A 52 -6.27 -1.93 -19.46
CA GLU A 52 -6.68 -1.98 -20.86
C GLU A 52 -7.50 -0.75 -21.26
N ILE A 53 -8.47 -0.35 -20.44
CA ILE A 53 -9.27 0.86 -20.70
C ILE A 53 -8.38 2.11 -20.73
N LEU A 54 -7.43 2.22 -19.79
CA LEU A 54 -6.49 3.34 -19.73
C LEU A 54 -5.40 3.28 -20.81
N GLY A 55 -4.99 2.08 -21.25
CA GLY A 55 -4.00 1.87 -22.31
C GLY A 55 -4.56 1.99 -23.73
N GLY A 56 -5.83 1.63 -23.92
CA GLY A 56 -6.57 1.80 -25.18
C GLY A 56 -6.92 3.24 -25.51
N ALA A 57 -6.86 4.15 -24.54
CA ALA A 57 -7.02 5.60 -24.74
C ALA A 57 -5.73 6.30 -25.24
N GLY A 58 -4.65 5.55 -25.48
CA GLY A 58 -3.30 6.09 -25.72
C GLY A 58 -2.64 5.76 -27.07
N THR A 59 -3.36 5.20 -28.04
CA THR A 59 -2.83 4.98 -29.41
C THR A 59 -3.60 5.75 -30.47
N ASP A 60 -4.17 6.90 -30.13
CA ASP A 60 -4.55 7.85 -31.17
C ASP A 60 -3.34 8.75 -31.49
N GLN A 61 -2.73 8.38 -32.60
CA GLN A 61 -1.60 9.02 -33.23
C GLN A 61 -2.00 10.45 -33.57
N SER A 62 -1.44 11.40 -32.82
CA SER A 62 -1.16 12.79 -33.19
C SER A 62 -1.66 13.23 -34.57
N VAL A 63 -2.83 13.87 -34.61
CA VAL A 63 -3.15 14.86 -35.64
C VAL A 63 -3.59 16.16 -34.96
N ALA A 64 -2.64 17.08 -34.89
CA ALA A 64 -2.74 18.53 -35.01
C ALA A 64 -4.06 19.25 -34.63
N GLY A 65 -3.91 20.24 -33.73
CA GLY A 65 -4.49 21.58 -33.97
C GLY A 65 -5.50 22.10 -32.93
N PRO A 66 -5.19 23.20 -32.20
CA PRO A 66 -6.07 23.82 -31.20
C PRO A 66 -6.96 24.91 -31.82
N VAL A 67 -8.10 25.23 -31.19
CA VAL A 67 -8.75 26.55 -31.31
C VAL A 67 -9.58 26.88 -30.07
N ALA A 68 -9.74 28.18 -29.87
CA ALA A 68 -9.99 28.91 -28.64
C ALA A 68 -11.46 29.11 -28.23
N ASP A 69 -11.59 29.57 -26.97
CA ASP A 69 -12.57 30.54 -26.40
C ASP A 69 -14.08 30.26 -26.35
N ALA A 70 -14.65 30.35 -25.13
CA ALA A 70 -15.68 31.35 -24.77
C ALA A 70 -16.34 31.07 -23.38
N VAL A 71 -15.87 31.81 -22.35
CA VAL A 71 -16.57 32.67 -21.36
C VAL A 71 -18.09 32.49 -21.00
N VAL A 72 -18.32 32.44 -19.66
CA VAL A 72 -19.43 33.02 -18.80
C VAL A 72 -20.75 32.22 -18.68
N THR A 73 -21.43 32.02 -17.51
CA THR A 73 -21.89 32.97 -16.45
C THR A 73 -22.26 32.30 -15.09
N ALA A 74 -22.06 33.05 -13.99
CA ALA A 74 -22.91 33.28 -12.79
C ALA A 74 -23.45 32.12 -11.88
N GLY A 75 -23.17 32.23 -10.56
CA GLY A 75 -23.73 31.40 -9.47
C GLY A 75 -25.15 31.80 -9.01
N PRO A 76 -25.74 31.14 -7.98
CA PRO A 76 -25.51 31.53 -6.57
C PRO A 76 -25.51 30.36 -5.53
N GLY A 77 -25.01 30.60 -4.29
CA GLY A 77 -25.06 29.64 -3.15
C GLY A 77 -26.45 29.58 -2.47
N PRO A 78 -26.64 29.07 -1.22
CA PRO A 78 -25.74 28.41 -0.25
C PRO A 78 -26.28 27.04 0.25
N SER A 79 -25.47 26.21 0.95
CA SER A 79 -26.00 25.41 2.08
C SER A 79 -24.92 24.65 2.83
N SER A 80 -24.90 24.87 4.15
CA SER A 80 -24.24 24.03 5.13
C SER A 80 -24.90 22.65 5.14
N ALA A 81 -24.14 21.61 4.82
CA ALA A 81 -24.52 20.24 5.10
C ALA A 81 -23.36 19.58 5.84
N VAL A 82 -23.56 19.37 7.14
CA VAL A 82 -22.81 18.39 7.91
C VAL A 82 -23.08 17.04 7.26
N VAL A 83 -22.07 16.47 6.60
CA VAL A 83 -22.04 15.06 6.23
C VAL A 83 -20.64 14.55 6.55
N ALA A 84 -20.53 13.78 7.62
CA ALA A 84 -19.38 12.93 7.86
C ALA A 84 -19.15 12.06 6.61
N PRO A 85 -17.93 11.94 6.07
CA PRO A 85 -17.69 10.87 5.13
C PRO A 85 -17.54 9.57 5.94
N ALA A 86 -18.68 8.89 6.12
CA ALA A 86 -18.70 7.44 6.12
C ALA A 86 -17.82 6.99 4.96
N SER A 87 -16.76 6.24 5.26
CA SER A 87 -15.89 5.66 4.24
C SER A 87 -16.67 4.60 3.47
N PRO A 88 -16.73 4.68 2.12
CA PRO A 88 -17.05 3.52 1.32
C PRO A 88 -15.84 3.21 0.44
N ILE A 89 -15.36 1.97 0.53
CA ILE A 89 -14.81 1.25 -0.63
C ILE A 89 -13.45 1.76 -1.17
N GLY A 90 -12.42 0.92 -1.05
CA GLY A 90 -11.35 0.82 -2.04
C GLY A 90 -10.26 1.92 -2.07
N VAL A 91 -10.28 2.91 -1.19
CA VAL A 91 -9.15 3.84 -1.05
C VAL A 91 -8.20 3.32 0.00
N LEU A 92 -6.96 2.96 -0.38
CA LEU A 92 -5.84 2.83 0.55
C LEU A 92 -5.61 4.21 1.16
N THR A 93 -6.34 4.53 2.23
CA THR A 93 -6.28 5.82 2.89
C THR A 93 -5.02 5.82 3.74
N VAL A 94 -3.90 6.30 3.19
CA VAL A 94 -2.71 6.67 3.96
C VAL A 94 -3.19 7.61 5.08
N PRO A 95 -3.22 7.20 6.36
CA PRO A 95 -3.71 8.06 7.42
C PRO A 95 -2.86 9.32 7.51
N PRO A 96 -3.38 10.47 7.96
CA PRO A 96 -2.54 11.63 8.22
C PRO A 96 -1.53 11.31 9.34
N TRP A 97 -0.28 11.73 9.17
CA TRP A 97 0.78 11.59 10.16
C TRP A 97 0.48 12.44 11.40
N ARG A 98 0.83 11.90 12.57
CA ARG A 98 0.77 12.59 13.86
C ARG A 98 1.94 12.14 14.73
N PRO A 99 2.43 12.98 15.66
CA PRO A 99 3.42 12.57 16.65
C PRO A 99 2.97 11.30 17.39
N GLY A 100 3.86 10.31 17.49
CA GLY A 100 3.59 9.02 18.15
C GLY A 100 2.92 7.94 17.29
N ILE A 101 2.63 8.20 16.01
CA ILE A 101 2.17 7.16 15.07
C ILE A 101 3.37 6.44 14.46
N ALA A 102 3.39 5.11 14.57
CA ALA A 102 4.41 4.25 13.97
C ALA A 102 4.19 4.09 12.46
N VAL A 103 5.29 3.96 11.70
CA VAL A 103 5.29 3.69 10.25
C VAL A 103 4.53 2.40 9.91
N SER A 104 4.45 1.44 10.84
CA SER A 104 3.70 0.18 10.71
C SER A 104 2.20 0.33 10.48
N VAL A 105 1.63 1.52 10.72
CA VAL A 105 0.22 1.83 10.43
C VAL A 105 -0.02 2.09 8.93
N LEU A 106 1.03 2.42 8.18
CA LEU A 106 0.96 2.53 6.72
C LEU A 106 0.78 1.15 6.08
N PRO A 107 0.14 1.03 4.91
CA PRO A 107 0.17 -0.21 4.14
C PRO A 107 1.62 -0.60 3.78
N ARG A 108 1.94 -1.91 3.73
CA ARG A 108 3.30 -2.47 3.50
C ARG A 108 4.09 -1.74 2.41
N ALA A 109 3.47 -1.53 1.24
CA ALA A 109 4.10 -0.87 0.11
C ALA A 109 4.55 0.59 0.37
N TYR A 110 3.95 1.28 1.36
CA TYR A 110 4.40 2.60 1.82
C TYR A 110 5.38 2.51 2.99
N GLN A 111 5.32 1.44 3.81
CA GLN A 111 6.32 1.17 4.84
C GLN A 111 7.71 1.00 4.22
N ASP A 112 7.81 0.12 3.21
CA ASP A 112 9.07 -0.17 2.53
C ASP A 112 9.69 1.11 1.93
N ILE A 113 8.86 2.02 1.40
CA ILE A 113 9.29 3.31 0.84
C ILE A 113 9.84 4.24 1.94
N VAL A 114 9.16 4.30 3.09
CA VAL A 114 9.58 5.17 4.21
C VAL A 114 10.83 4.61 4.87
N GLU A 115 10.94 3.28 5.02
CA GLU A 115 12.12 2.60 5.55
C GLU A 115 13.36 2.87 4.69
N VAL A 116 13.25 2.76 3.36
CA VAL A 116 14.32 3.13 2.42
C VAL A 116 14.78 4.58 2.59
N LEU A 117 13.84 5.49 2.83
CA LEU A 117 14.14 6.91 3.06
C LEU A 117 14.81 7.16 4.43
N VAL A 118 14.43 6.37 5.45
CA VAL A 118 15.05 6.41 6.78
C VAL A 118 16.47 5.84 6.74
N ASP A 119 16.65 4.68 6.12
CA ASP A 119 17.94 3.99 5.97
C ASP A 119 18.95 4.81 5.17
N ALA A 120 18.48 5.52 4.13
CA ALA A 120 19.34 6.37 3.33
C ALA A 120 19.91 7.56 4.09
N GLY A 121 19.23 8.03 5.16
CA GLY A 121 19.68 9.14 6.00
C GLY A 121 19.84 10.49 5.29
N GLN A 122 19.48 10.59 4.01
CA GLN A 122 19.59 11.80 3.17
C GLN A 122 18.35 11.97 2.28
N PRO A 123 18.07 13.20 1.79
CA PRO A 123 16.95 13.45 0.89
C PRO A 123 17.11 12.73 -0.45
N LEU A 124 16.21 11.78 -0.75
CA LEU A 124 16.26 11.00 -2.00
C LEU A 124 15.27 11.51 -3.05
N ARG A 125 15.67 11.41 -4.32
CA ARG A 125 14.76 11.57 -5.46
C ARG A 125 13.95 10.29 -5.69
N ALA A 126 12.77 10.42 -6.29
CA ALA A 126 11.89 9.28 -6.60
C ALA A 126 12.61 8.13 -7.34
N ALA A 127 13.51 8.43 -8.29
CA ALA A 127 14.29 7.40 -8.98
C ALA A 127 15.29 6.67 -8.07
N GLN A 128 15.87 7.37 -7.09
CA GLN A 128 16.79 6.79 -6.11
C GLN A 128 16.02 5.92 -5.09
N VAL A 129 14.83 6.36 -4.69
CA VAL A 129 13.92 5.54 -3.86
C VAL A 129 13.48 4.29 -4.61
N ALA A 130 13.17 4.39 -5.91
CA ALA A 130 12.83 3.22 -6.73
C ALA A 130 13.99 2.22 -6.77
N ALA A 131 15.20 2.69 -7.07
CA ALA A 131 16.40 1.85 -7.12
C ALA A 131 16.69 1.17 -5.78
N ALA A 132 16.63 1.92 -4.67
CA ALA A 132 16.88 1.40 -3.33
C ALA A 132 15.79 0.43 -2.83
N ALA A 133 14.54 0.62 -3.25
CA ALA A 133 13.43 -0.30 -2.98
C ALA A 133 13.41 -1.54 -3.90
N GLY A 134 14.40 -1.72 -4.79
CA GLY A 134 14.42 -2.81 -5.77
C GLY A 134 13.30 -2.73 -6.82
N LEU A 135 12.72 -1.55 -7.01
CA LEU A 135 11.66 -1.30 -7.99
C LEU A 135 12.26 -0.89 -9.33
N SER A 136 11.52 -1.13 -10.42
CA SER A 136 11.95 -0.65 -11.74
C SER A 136 12.10 0.89 -11.76
N THR A 137 13.19 1.35 -12.38
CA THR A 137 13.53 2.77 -12.60
C THR A 137 12.98 3.32 -13.91
N ASP A 138 12.05 2.62 -14.57
CA ASP A 138 11.37 3.11 -15.77
C ASP A 138 10.63 4.42 -15.49
N LYS A 139 10.59 5.34 -16.47
CA LYS A 139 9.97 6.67 -16.34
C LYS A 139 8.55 6.60 -15.75
N SER A 140 7.72 5.68 -16.24
CA SER A 140 6.35 5.50 -15.76
C SER A 140 6.26 4.99 -14.32
N LYS A 141 7.20 4.15 -13.89
CA LYS A 141 7.25 3.62 -12.50
C LYS A 141 7.78 4.67 -11.53
N VAL A 142 8.78 5.42 -11.95
CA VAL A 142 9.32 6.57 -11.21
C VAL A 142 8.24 7.64 -11.02
N GLU A 143 7.44 7.94 -12.04
CA GLU A 143 6.35 8.91 -11.92
C GLU A 143 5.20 8.43 -11.02
N GLY A 144 4.86 7.14 -11.12
CA GLY A 144 3.92 6.52 -10.18
C GLY A 144 4.41 6.56 -8.73
N LEU A 145 5.72 6.36 -8.51
CA LEU A 145 6.33 6.48 -7.19
C LEU A 145 6.39 7.93 -6.71
N ARG A 146 6.73 8.88 -7.59
CA ARG A 146 6.69 10.33 -7.30
C ARG A 146 5.30 10.75 -6.82
N SER A 147 4.25 10.26 -7.46
CA SER A 147 2.85 10.51 -7.06
C SER A 147 2.55 9.96 -5.65
N LYS A 148 3.06 8.77 -5.32
CA LYS A 148 2.93 8.19 -3.96
C LYS A 148 3.70 8.98 -2.91
N LEU A 149 4.91 9.44 -3.23
CA LEU A 149 5.74 10.26 -2.35
C LEU A 149 5.08 11.61 -2.08
N LYS A 150 4.56 12.28 -3.12
CA LYS A 150 3.76 13.51 -2.95
C LYS A 150 2.53 13.30 -2.05
N ARG A 151 1.83 12.17 -2.21
CA ARG A 151 0.71 11.82 -1.33
C ARG A 151 1.13 11.61 0.12
N LEU A 152 2.31 11.04 0.38
CA LEU A 152 2.87 10.95 1.73
C LEU A 152 3.26 12.33 2.29
N VAL A 153 3.74 13.26 1.43
CA VAL A 153 4.01 14.65 1.81
C VAL A 153 2.73 15.38 2.19
N GLU A 154 1.67 15.29 1.38
CA GLU A 154 0.35 15.88 1.69
C GLU A 154 -0.23 15.34 3.01
N ARG A 155 0.12 14.11 3.38
CA ARG A 155 -0.32 13.46 4.62
C ARG A 155 0.65 13.68 5.78
N GLY A 156 1.74 14.40 5.60
CA GLY A 156 2.70 14.76 6.64
C GLY A 156 3.68 13.63 7.04
N TRP A 157 3.76 12.55 6.26
CA TRP A 157 4.72 11.46 6.52
C TRP A 157 6.12 11.77 6.00
N LEU A 158 6.20 12.58 4.95
CA LEU A 158 7.44 13.03 4.31
C LEU A 158 7.42 14.56 4.17
N PHE A 159 8.60 15.16 4.03
CA PHE A 159 8.81 16.55 3.66
C PHE A 159 9.59 16.61 2.35
N GLU A 160 9.29 17.62 1.53
CA GLU A 160 10.04 17.89 0.29
C GLU A 160 11.20 18.85 0.60
N ASP A 161 12.42 18.33 0.67
CA ASP A 161 13.66 19.08 0.96
C ASP A 161 14.29 19.58 -0.37
N GLY A 162 13.53 20.42 -1.07
CA GLY A 162 13.86 20.93 -2.41
C GLY A 162 13.25 20.12 -3.57
N PRO A 163 13.39 20.59 -4.83
CA PRO A 163 12.59 20.10 -5.95
C PRO A 163 12.77 18.60 -6.21
N GLY A 164 11.76 17.82 -5.85
CA GLY A 164 11.71 16.37 -6.04
C GLY A 164 12.61 15.56 -5.11
N ARG A 165 13.03 16.09 -3.97
CA ARG A 165 13.77 15.37 -2.91
C ARG A 165 12.86 15.16 -1.70
N PHE A 166 12.79 13.95 -1.19
CA PHE A 166 11.88 13.60 -0.10
C PHE A 166 12.66 13.12 1.13
N THR A 167 12.20 13.53 2.32
CA THR A 167 12.80 13.22 3.62
C THR A 167 11.70 12.81 4.60
N PRO A 168 11.87 11.82 5.48
CA PRO A 168 10.83 11.41 6.43
C PRO A 168 10.57 12.44 7.54
N ALA A 169 9.32 12.55 7.98
CA ALA A 169 8.87 13.56 8.95
C ALA A 169 9.32 13.34 10.42
N GLY A 170 10.15 12.31 10.67
CA GLY A 170 10.60 11.92 12.00
C GLY A 170 11.99 12.41 12.40
N ARG A 171 12.62 13.33 11.65
CA ARG A 171 13.90 13.93 12.06
C ARG A 171 13.66 15.20 12.87
N GLU A 172 13.08 15.06 14.07
CA GLU A 172 13.43 15.99 15.13
C GLU A 172 14.92 15.81 15.46
N GLY A 173 15.61 16.92 15.64
CA GLY A 173 17.05 17.06 15.46
C GLY A 173 17.95 16.20 16.36
N GLY A 174 19.14 15.97 15.84
CA GLY A 174 20.26 15.33 16.56
C GLY A 174 21.53 15.36 15.72
N VAL A 175 21.98 16.56 15.33
CA VAL A 175 23.40 16.82 15.02
C VAL A 175 23.92 17.69 16.16
N GLU A 176 24.95 17.18 16.83
CA GLU A 176 25.99 17.83 17.63
C GLU A 176 25.62 18.94 18.65
N SER A 177 25.93 18.67 19.92
CA SER A 177 27.07 19.30 20.62
C SER A 177 27.62 18.38 21.70
#